data_AF-A0A3B9D1L3-F1
#
_entry.id   AF-A0A3B9D1L3-F1
#
_cell.length_a   1.000
_cell.length_b   1.000
_cell.length_c   1.000
_cell.angle_alpha   90.00
_cell.angle_beta   90.00
_cell.angle_gamma   90.00
#
_symmetry.space_group_name_H-M   'P 1'
#
loop_
_entity.id
_entity.type
_entity.pdbx_description
1 polymer ?
#
loop_
_entity_poly.entity_id
_entity_poly.type
_entity_poly.pdbx_seq_one_letter_code
_entity_poly.pdbx_strand_id
1 'polypeptide(L)'
;DRDQRGIHGVATPDIAQKTHECFICHCTWLPEEGGVPNLQRLIPNVTCTRCHSGARRHSENPEQNPMQSWSDLSPLESVNRCGECHRRADHMTADELVPENKLLVRFASASLVQSKCFQNQTVQNRMDCLRCHDPHETASADPLWYSSRCIECHEQALAECTSPKTNRNCINCHMPKEKMQDGLNFTDHWIRAHK
;
A
#
# COMPACT_ATOMS: atom_id res chain seq x y z
N ASP A 1 2.91 -0.22 45.05
CA ASP A 1 3.52 0.85 44.24
C ASP A 1 4.22 0.30 43.02
N ARG A 2 3.66 0.55 41.84
CA ARG A 2 4.34 0.37 40.54
C ARG A 2 4.38 1.75 39.90
N ASP A 3 5.59 2.29 39.70
CA ASP A 3 5.80 3.58 39.03
C ASP A 3 5.23 3.49 37.60
N GLN A 4 4.18 4.28 37.31
CA GLN A 4 3.36 4.24 36.10
C GLN A 4 3.87 5.22 35.02
N ARG A 5 5.17 5.26 34.76
CA ARG A 5 5.76 6.20 33.79
C ARG A 5 6.57 5.48 32.72
N GLY A 6 5.90 4.75 31.83
CA GLY A 6 6.52 4.19 30.63
C GLY A 6 5.67 3.16 29.89
N ILE A 7 5.95 2.95 28.60
CA ILE A 7 5.39 1.85 27.81
C ILE A 7 6.06 0.56 28.27
N HIS A 8 5.30 -0.32 28.91
CA HIS A 8 5.77 -1.64 29.32
C HIS A 8 5.50 -2.65 28.19
N GLY A 9 6.56 -3.07 27.50
CA GLY A 9 6.49 -4.19 26.56
C GLY A 9 6.22 -5.50 27.30
N VAL A 10 5.50 -6.43 26.66
CA VAL A 10 5.14 -7.75 27.21
C VAL A 10 6.37 -8.68 27.31
N ALA A 11 7.48 -8.33 26.66
CA ALA A 11 8.77 -9.01 26.74
C ALA A 11 9.92 -7.98 26.80
N THR A 12 11.10 -8.44 27.25
CA THR A 12 12.36 -7.69 27.06
C THR A 12 12.50 -7.31 25.59
N PRO A 13 12.89 -6.06 25.26
CA PRO A 13 13.08 -5.65 23.87
C PRO A 13 14.11 -6.58 23.23
N ASP A 14 13.62 -7.52 22.42
CA ASP A 14 14.50 -8.27 21.54
C ASP A 14 15.07 -7.24 20.56
N ILE A 15 16.36 -7.32 20.28
CA ILE A 15 17.10 -6.42 19.40
C ILE A 15 16.67 -6.61 17.92
N ALA A 16 15.58 -7.33 17.68
CA ALA A 16 15.14 -7.85 16.40
C ALA A 16 14.26 -6.87 15.58
N GLN A 17 13.96 -5.68 16.10
CA GLN A 17 13.44 -4.59 15.26
C GLN A 17 13.76 -3.23 15.87
N LYS A 18 14.51 -2.38 15.14
CA LYS A 18 14.81 -1.04 15.66
C LYS A 18 13.49 -0.28 15.79
N THR A 19 13.26 0.41 16.91
CA THR A 19 12.07 1.26 17.14
C THR A 19 11.71 2.13 15.92
N HIS A 20 12.71 2.61 15.19
CA HIS A 20 12.56 3.35 13.93
C HIS A 20 11.74 2.63 12.85
N GLU A 21 11.83 1.31 12.73
CA GLU A 21 11.10 0.52 11.74
C GLU A 21 9.59 0.53 11.99
N CYS A 22 9.15 0.71 13.24
CA CYS A 22 7.74 0.93 13.53
C CYS A 22 7.31 2.33 13.05
N PHE A 23 8.14 3.34 13.27
CA PHE A 23 7.78 4.72 12.97
C PHE A 23 7.88 5.06 11.48
N ILE A 24 8.66 4.33 10.69
CA ILE A 24 8.79 4.62 9.25
C ILE A 24 7.46 4.54 8.49
N CYS A 25 6.51 3.71 8.94
CA CYS A 25 5.18 3.65 8.31
C CYS A 25 4.11 4.44 9.08
N HIS A 26 4.33 4.69 10.37
CA HIS A 26 3.30 5.22 11.27
C HIS A 26 3.50 6.68 11.68
N CYS A 27 4.55 7.34 11.17
CA CYS A 27 4.77 8.75 11.38
C CYS A 27 5.21 9.46 10.10
N THR A 28 5.03 10.78 10.10
CA THR A 28 5.52 11.63 9.02
C THR A 28 7.01 11.94 9.24
N TRP A 29 7.36 12.22 10.49
CA TRP A 29 8.70 12.66 10.85
C TRP A 29 9.02 12.28 12.29
N LEU A 30 10.15 11.60 12.50
CA LEU A 30 10.71 11.30 13.80
C LEU A 30 12.18 11.77 13.81
N PRO A 31 12.47 12.93 14.43
CA PRO A 31 13.85 13.39 14.52
C PRO A 31 14.66 12.58 15.54
N GLU A 32 15.97 12.51 15.31
CA GLU A 32 16.94 11.90 16.23
C GLU A 32 17.87 12.97 16.81
N GLU A 33 18.18 12.85 18.10
CA GLU A 33 19.14 13.69 18.80
C GLU A 33 20.13 12.77 19.54
N GLY A 34 21.41 12.78 19.14
CA GLY A 34 22.42 11.88 19.72
C GLY A 34 22.18 10.39 19.45
N GLY A 35 21.50 10.04 18.36
CA GLY A 35 21.16 8.65 18.01
C GLY A 35 19.94 8.08 18.75
N VAL A 36 19.19 8.95 19.45
CA VAL A 36 17.96 8.57 20.17
C VAL A 36 16.75 9.27 19.54
N PRO A 37 15.64 8.54 19.27
CA PRO A 37 14.37 9.13 18.87
C PRO A 37 13.88 10.23 19.82
N ASN A 38 13.63 11.43 19.30
CA ASN A 38 12.95 12.49 20.04
C ASN A 38 11.43 12.42 19.78
N LEU A 39 10.73 11.68 20.65
CA LEU A 39 9.29 11.47 20.54
C LEU A 39 8.47 12.74 20.80
N GLN A 40 9.01 13.73 21.52
CA GLN A 40 8.33 15.01 21.76
C GLN A 40 8.21 15.86 20.49
N ARG A 41 9.09 15.61 19.50
CA ARG A 41 9.11 16.30 18.20
C ARG A 41 8.60 15.43 17.05
N LEU A 42 8.01 14.27 17.37
CA LEU A 42 7.35 13.38 16.42
C LEU A 42 6.17 14.08 15.75
N ILE A 43 6.06 13.94 14.43
CA ILE A 43 4.83 14.25 13.69
C ILE A 43 4.11 12.92 13.45
N PRO A 44 3.05 12.60 14.21
CA PRO A 44 2.37 11.31 14.11
C PRO A 44 1.59 11.18 12.81
N ASN A 45 1.24 9.94 12.46
CA ASN A 45 0.47 9.56 11.27
C ASN A 45 1.13 9.93 9.95
N VAL A 46 0.50 9.52 8.85
CA VAL A 46 0.88 9.88 7.49
C VAL A 46 0.19 11.20 7.13
N THR A 47 0.99 12.25 6.93
CA THR A 47 0.51 13.58 6.51
C THR A 47 0.98 13.89 5.09
N CYS A 48 0.57 15.03 4.54
CA CYS A 48 0.79 15.43 3.14
C CYS A 48 2.25 15.27 2.69
N THR A 49 3.22 15.59 3.56
CA THR A 49 4.64 15.57 3.22
C THR A 49 5.24 14.17 3.10
N ARG A 50 4.50 13.11 3.46
CA ARG A 50 4.93 11.74 3.18
C ARG A 50 4.79 11.35 1.72
N CYS A 51 3.84 11.96 1.02
CA CYS A 51 3.55 11.66 -0.37
C CYS A 51 3.96 12.79 -1.32
N HIS A 52 3.86 14.05 -0.86
CA HIS A 52 4.15 15.23 -1.66
C HIS A 52 5.27 16.07 -1.03
N SER A 53 6.40 16.16 -1.72
CA SER A 53 7.45 17.10 -1.35
C SER A 53 6.92 18.54 -1.49
N GLY A 54 7.21 19.38 -0.49
CA GLY A 54 6.76 20.77 -0.49
C GLY A 54 5.30 21.01 -0.08
N ALA A 55 4.54 19.98 0.34
CA ALA A 55 3.14 20.13 0.71
C ALA A 55 2.87 21.24 1.73
N ARG A 56 3.80 21.47 2.68
CA ARG A 56 3.70 22.60 3.61
C ARG A 56 3.70 23.96 2.89
N ARG A 57 4.68 24.21 2.02
CA ARG A 57 4.77 25.46 1.24
C ARG A 57 3.57 25.63 0.32
N HIS A 58 3.11 24.52 -0.27
CA HIS A 58 1.88 24.50 -1.05
C HIS A 58 0.67 24.94 -0.23
N SER A 59 0.48 24.40 0.99
CA SER A 59 -0.65 24.78 1.85
C SER A 59 -0.62 26.25 2.29
N GLU A 60 0.57 26.86 2.36
CA GLU A 60 0.75 28.27 2.74
C GLU A 60 0.53 29.21 1.54
N ASN A 61 0.93 28.83 0.32
CA ASN A 61 0.76 29.62 -0.89
C ASN A 61 0.68 28.73 -2.15
N PRO A 62 -0.52 28.23 -2.51
CA PRO A 62 -0.69 27.19 -3.52
C PRO A 62 -0.42 27.67 -4.94
N GLU A 63 -0.71 28.94 -5.24
CA GLU A 63 -0.48 29.53 -6.57
C GLU A 63 1.01 29.61 -6.91
N GLN A 64 1.86 29.92 -5.93
CA GLN A 64 3.30 30.05 -6.11
C GLN A 64 4.06 28.72 -5.92
N ASN A 65 3.42 27.74 -5.29
CA ASN A 65 4.03 26.45 -4.96
C ASN A 65 3.12 25.30 -5.43
N PRO A 66 2.96 25.10 -6.75
CA PRO A 66 2.17 23.99 -7.27
C PRO A 66 2.79 22.64 -6.85
N MET A 67 1.94 21.66 -6.52
CA MET A 67 2.40 20.30 -6.21
C MET A 67 2.62 19.49 -7.49
N GLN A 68 3.63 18.62 -7.47
CA GLN A 68 3.79 17.59 -8.48
C GLN A 68 2.55 16.70 -8.53
N SER A 69 2.00 16.48 -9.72
CA SER A 69 0.95 15.50 -9.93
C SER A 69 1.53 14.09 -9.97
N TRP A 70 0.86 13.14 -9.31
CA TRP A 70 1.26 11.73 -9.39
C TRP A 70 0.99 11.10 -10.76
N SER A 71 0.20 11.77 -11.62
CA SER A 71 0.05 11.40 -13.04
C SER A 71 1.35 11.50 -13.82
N ASP A 72 2.27 12.34 -13.37
CA ASP A 72 3.55 12.59 -14.05
C ASP A 72 4.59 11.50 -13.70
N LEU A 73 4.28 10.66 -12.71
CA LEU A 73 5.15 9.57 -12.27
C LEU A 73 4.94 8.34 -13.16
N SER A 74 6.03 7.60 -13.35
CA SER A 74 5.90 6.24 -13.87
C SER A 74 5.01 5.40 -12.95
N PRO A 75 4.29 4.40 -13.47
CA PRO A 75 3.44 3.53 -12.65
C PRO A 75 4.22 2.85 -11.52
N LEU A 76 5.46 2.41 -11.79
CA LEU A 76 6.32 1.80 -10.79
C LEU A 76 6.77 2.79 -9.71
N GLU A 77 7.09 4.03 -10.09
CA GLU A 77 7.41 5.07 -9.10
C GLU A 77 6.21 5.36 -8.20
N SER A 78 5.01 5.48 -8.76
CA SER A 78 3.76 5.65 -7.98
C SER A 78 3.56 4.50 -6.98
N VAL A 79 3.66 3.25 -7.43
CA VAL A 79 3.51 2.07 -6.55
C VAL A 79 4.61 2.00 -5.49
N ASN A 80 5.85 2.38 -5.84
CA ASN A 80 6.97 2.37 -4.91
C ASN A 80 6.84 3.42 -3.80
N ARG A 81 6.26 4.59 -4.07
CA ARG A 81 5.96 5.58 -3.03
C ARG A 81 4.99 5.02 -1.98
N CYS A 82 3.96 4.29 -2.40
CA CYS A 82 3.10 3.54 -1.48
C CYS A 82 3.85 2.41 -0.77
N GLY A 83 4.80 1.78 -1.48
CA GLY A 83 5.62 0.67 -1.02
C GLY A 83 6.63 1.03 0.07
N GLU A 84 6.90 2.32 0.31
CA GLU A 84 7.67 2.73 1.49
C GLU A 84 7.00 2.26 2.80
N CYS A 85 5.66 2.11 2.78
CA CYS A 85 4.90 1.52 3.89
C CYS A 85 4.29 0.16 3.55
N HIS A 86 3.76 0.00 2.33
CA HIS A 86 3.11 -1.23 1.84
C HIS A 86 4.08 -2.25 1.23
N ARG A 87 5.38 -2.06 1.47
CA ARG A 87 6.55 -2.80 1.00
C ARG A 87 6.71 -2.91 -0.51
N ARG A 88 7.92 -2.58 -0.99
CA ARG A 88 8.28 -2.65 -2.41
C ARG A 88 8.80 -4.03 -2.79
N ALA A 89 8.62 -4.40 -4.05
CA ALA A 89 9.12 -5.67 -4.58
C ALA A 89 10.65 -5.77 -4.54
N ASP A 90 11.37 -4.66 -4.75
CA ASP A 90 12.83 -4.63 -4.71
C ASP A 90 13.43 -4.68 -3.30
N HIS A 91 12.58 -4.69 -2.26
CA HIS A 91 12.97 -5.01 -0.89
C HIS A 91 12.76 -6.50 -0.54
N MET A 92 12.45 -7.34 -1.53
CA MET A 92 12.16 -8.76 -1.35
C MET A 92 13.03 -9.61 -2.27
N THR A 93 13.33 -10.82 -1.81
CA THR A 93 14.06 -11.82 -2.60
C THR A 93 13.13 -12.50 -3.60
N ALA A 94 13.71 -13.14 -4.62
CA ALA A 94 12.95 -13.91 -5.60
C ALA A 94 12.14 -15.05 -4.96
N ASP A 95 12.71 -15.70 -3.94
CA ASP A 95 12.05 -16.81 -3.22
C ASP A 95 10.89 -16.33 -2.34
N GLU A 96 10.90 -15.07 -1.90
CA GLU A 96 9.78 -14.47 -1.17
C GLU A 96 8.65 -14.03 -2.11
N LEU A 97 8.96 -13.61 -3.34
CA LEU A 97 8.02 -13.08 -4.34
C LEU A 97 7.39 -14.18 -5.22
N VAL A 98 6.86 -15.22 -4.58
CA VAL A 98 6.22 -16.37 -5.26
C VAL A 98 4.72 -16.48 -4.91
N PRO A 99 3.86 -16.95 -5.83
CA PRO A 99 2.41 -17.03 -5.60
C PRO A 99 1.99 -17.89 -4.40
N GLU A 100 2.83 -18.83 -3.99
CA GLU A 100 2.62 -19.74 -2.87
C GLU A 100 2.85 -19.06 -1.52
N ASN A 101 3.58 -17.94 -1.49
CA ASN A 101 3.83 -17.19 -0.28
C ASN A 101 2.58 -16.37 0.12
N LYS A 102 1.75 -16.99 0.96
CA LYS A 102 0.50 -16.36 1.45
C LYS A 102 0.72 -15.10 2.28
N LEU A 103 1.94 -14.82 2.76
CA LEU A 103 2.24 -13.59 3.51
C LEU A 103 2.32 -12.35 2.63
N LEU A 104 2.47 -12.51 1.30
CA LEU A 104 2.54 -11.41 0.34
C LEU A 104 1.29 -10.52 0.36
N VAL A 105 0.14 -11.03 0.79
CA VAL A 105 -1.11 -10.24 0.94
C VAL A 105 -0.96 -9.01 1.85
N ARG A 106 0.06 -8.99 2.72
CA ARG A 106 0.38 -7.85 3.58
C ARG A 106 1.16 -6.75 2.85
N PHE A 107 1.68 -7.04 1.66
CA PHE A 107 2.61 -6.21 0.89
C PHE A 107 2.02 -5.84 -0.46
N ALA A 108 0.94 -5.04 -0.42
CA ALA A 108 0.13 -4.72 -1.59
C ALA A 108 0.94 -4.14 -2.78
N SER A 109 1.94 -3.29 -2.50
CA SER A 109 2.80 -2.71 -3.56
C SER A 109 3.68 -3.78 -4.21
N ALA A 110 4.31 -4.65 -3.42
CA ALA A 110 5.11 -5.76 -3.93
C ALA A 110 4.27 -6.75 -4.75
N SER A 111 3.05 -7.06 -4.30
CA SER A 111 2.14 -7.96 -5.00
C SER A 111 1.56 -7.38 -6.29
N LEU A 112 1.18 -6.08 -6.29
CA LEU A 112 0.56 -5.44 -7.45
C LEU A 112 1.47 -5.48 -8.68
N VAL A 113 2.77 -5.22 -8.51
CA VAL A 113 3.72 -5.20 -9.63
C VAL A 113 3.96 -6.57 -10.27
N GLN A 114 3.58 -7.66 -9.59
CA GLN A 114 3.63 -9.03 -10.13
C GLN A 114 2.40 -9.38 -10.97
N SER A 115 1.36 -8.55 -10.95
CA SER A 115 0.13 -8.78 -11.69
C SER A 115 0.34 -8.54 -13.18
N LYS A 116 -0.22 -9.42 -14.03
CA LYS A 116 -0.14 -9.25 -15.49
C LYS A 116 -0.70 -7.90 -15.97
N CYS A 117 -1.73 -7.39 -15.31
CA CYS A 117 -2.30 -6.08 -15.64
C CYS A 117 -1.31 -4.92 -15.38
N PHE A 118 -0.43 -5.04 -14.39
CA PHE A 118 0.63 -4.06 -14.15
C PHE A 118 1.80 -4.25 -15.13
N GLN A 119 2.21 -5.50 -15.36
CA GLN A 119 3.35 -5.82 -16.24
C GLN A 119 3.07 -5.51 -17.72
N ASN A 120 1.82 -5.67 -18.16
CA ASN A 120 1.40 -5.45 -19.55
C ASN A 120 0.63 -4.13 -19.74
N GLN A 121 0.76 -3.18 -18.81
CA GLN A 121 0.11 -1.88 -18.94
C GLN A 121 0.72 -1.04 -20.07
N THR A 122 -0.06 -0.11 -20.57
CA THR A 122 0.28 0.94 -21.54
C THR A 122 -0.04 2.29 -20.92
N VAL A 123 0.28 3.36 -21.66
CA VAL A 123 -0.07 4.72 -21.25
C VAL A 123 -1.60 4.91 -21.14
N GLN A 124 -2.39 4.21 -21.97
CA GLN A 124 -3.85 4.35 -22.00
C GLN A 124 -4.56 3.55 -20.88
N ASN A 125 -3.97 2.45 -20.42
CA ASN A 125 -4.50 1.61 -19.34
C ASN A 125 -3.53 1.55 -18.15
N ARG A 126 -3.02 2.72 -17.77
CA ARG A 126 -2.14 2.91 -16.61
C ARG A 126 -2.71 2.24 -15.36
N MET A 127 -1.91 1.38 -14.74
CA MET A 127 -2.25 0.64 -13.54
C MET A 127 -1.27 0.97 -12.41
N ASP A 128 -1.80 1.53 -11.34
CA ASP A 128 -1.12 1.76 -10.06
C ASP A 128 -2.16 1.80 -8.92
N CYS A 129 -1.75 2.15 -7.70
CA CYS A 129 -2.64 2.23 -6.55
C CYS A 129 -3.79 3.24 -6.76
N LEU A 130 -3.50 4.36 -7.42
CA LEU A 130 -4.43 5.48 -7.63
C LEU A 130 -5.57 5.13 -8.61
N ARG A 131 -5.41 4.05 -9.38
CA ARG A 131 -6.47 3.54 -10.25
C ARG A 131 -7.71 3.11 -9.46
N CYS A 132 -7.51 2.58 -8.26
CA CYS A 132 -8.56 2.00 -7.42
C CYS A 132 -8.77 2.74 -6.10
N HIS A 133 -7.73 3.38 -5.56
CA HIS A 133 -7.76 4.07 -4.27
C HIS A 133 -7.55 5.58 -4.45
N ASP A 134 -8.35 6.36 -3.74
CA ASP A 134 -8.04 7.76 -3.48
C ASP A 134 -7.17 7.82 -2.20
N PRO A 135 -5.93 8.32 -2.27
CA PRO A 135 -5.04 8.39 -1.11
C PRO A 135 -5.43 9.48 -0.10
N HIS A 136 -6.37 10.37 -0.43
CA HIS A 136 -6.87 11.41 0.47
C HIS A 136 -8.14 11.02 1.22
N GLU A 137 -8.77 9.91 0.83
CA GLU A 137 -10.03 9.44 1.40
C GLU A 137 -9.87 8.06 2.04
N THR A 138 -10.87 7.68 2.84
CA THR A 138 -10.93 6.29 3.31
C THR A 138 -11.19 5.36 2.12
N ALA A 139 -10.46 4.24 2.07
CA ALA A 139 -10.66 3.24 1.03
C ALA A 139 -12.13 2.79 0.97
N SER A 140 -12.70 2.78 -0.24
CA SER A 140 -14.08 2.38 -0.46
C SER A 140 -14.34 0.96 0.03
N ALA A 141 -15.49 0.73 0.64
CA ALA A 141 -15.98 -0.61 0.97
C ALA A 141 -16.86 -1.22 -0.13
N ASP A 142 -17.13 -0.47 -1.22
CA ASP A 142 -18.05 -0.89 -2.27
C ASP A 142 -17.34 -1.81 -3.30
N PRO A 143 -17.74 -3.09 -3.41
CA PRO A 143 -17.17 -4.00 -4.40
C PRO A 143 -17.49 -3.60 -5.86
N LEU A 144 -18.57 -2.84 -6.09
CA LEU A 144 -18.92 -2.37 -7.43
C LEU A 144 -17.97 -1.30 -7.93
N TRP A 145 -17.48 -0.42 -7.04
CA TRP A 145 -16.42 0.53 -7.35
C TRP A 145 -15.18 -0.16 -7.91
N TYR A 146 -14.69 -1.20 -7.23
CA TYR A 146 -13.50 -1.92 -7.68
C TYR A 146 -13.77 -2.71 -8.97
N SER A 147 -14.94 -3.35 -9.08
CA SER A 147 -15.32 -4.08 -10.29
C SER A 147 -15.43 -3.15 -11.51
N SER A 148 -15.88 -1.90 -11.34
CA SER A 148 -15.92 -0.93 -12.43
C SER A 148 -14.51 -0.61 -12.94
N ARG A 149 -13.50 -0.51 -12.07
CA ARG A 149 -12.10 -0.28 -12.47
C ARG A 149 -11.55 -1.42 -13.32
N CYS A 150 -11.94 -2.66 -13.02
CA CYS A 150 -11.55 -3.81 -13.84
C CYS A 150 -12.14 -3.71 -15.26
N ILE A 151 -13.43 -3.37 -15.37
CA ILE A 151 -14.17 -3.40 -16.64
C ILE A 151 -13.72 -2.29 -17.60
N GLU A 152 -13.13 -1.20 -17.12
CA GLU A 152 -12.53 -0.16 -17.96
C GLU A 152 -11.42 -0.68 -18.89
N CYS A 153 -10.84 -1.86 -18.61
CA CYS A 153 -9.87 -2.52 -19.50
C CYS A 153 -10.24 -3.97 -19.84
N HIS A 154 -11.18 -4.57 -19.10
CA HIS A 154 -11.63 -5.94 -19.26
C HIS A 154 -13.12 -6.01 -19.66
N GLU A 155 -13.52 -5.24 -20.68
CA GLU A 155 -14.88 -5.29 -21.24
C GLU A 155 -15.25 -6.70 -21.74
N GLN A 156 -14.25 -7.46 -22.18
CA GLN A 156 -14.38 -8.86 -22.54
C GLN A 156 -13.45 -9.71 -21.65
N ALA A 157 -13.97 -10.86 -21.23
CA ALA A 157 -13.20 -11.79 -20.39
C ALA A 157 -11.94 -12.24 -21.12
N LEU A 158 -10.76 -11.96 -20.55
CA LEU A 158 -9.47 -12.31 -21.13
C LEU A 158 -9.04 -13.77 -20.84
N ALA A 159 -9.77 -14.48 -19.98
CA ALA A 159 -9.45 -15.85 -19.59
C ALA A 159 -10.70 -16.74 -19.65
N GLU A 160 -10.51 -17.98 -20.10
CA GLU A 160 -11.50 -19.03 -19.93
C GLU A 160 -11.56 -19.43 -18.46
N CYS A 161 -12.74 -19.28 -17.87
CA CYS A 161 -13.02 -19.69 -16.50
C CYS A 161 -14.27 -20.56 -16.52
N THR A 162 -14.27 -21.60 -15.68
CA THR A 162 -15.44 -22.47 -15.46
C THR A 162 -16.50 -21.80 -14.59
N SER A 163 -16.12 -20.75 -13.84
CA SER A 163 -17.04 -19.99 -13.01
C SER A 163 -17.96 -19.10 -13.85
N PRO A 164 -19.21 -18.85 -13.41
CA PRO A 164 -20.11 -17.94 -14.09
C PRO A 164 -19.46 -16.56 -14.30
N LYS A 165 -19.49 -16.07 -15.54
CA LYS A 165 -18.99 -14.72 -15.85
C LYS A 165 -19.80 -13.69 -15.08
N THR A 166 -19.12 -12.75 -14.43
CA THR A 166 -19.74 -11.67 -13.66
C THR A 166 -19.00 -10.37 -13.90
N ASN A 167 -19.75 -9.27 -13.96
CA ASN A 167 -19.23 -7.90 -14.01
C ASN A 167 -19.40 -7.18 -12.65
N ARG A 168 -19.83 -7.90 -11.61
CA ARG A 168 -20.15 -7.30 -10.30
C ARG A 168 -19.20 -7.69 -9.18
N ASN A 169 -18.37 -8.71 -9.41
CA ASN A 169 -17.55 -9.29 -8.34
C ASN A 169 -16.28 -9.95 -8.87
N CYS A 170 -15.35 -9.12 -9.37
CA CYS A 170 -14.05 -9.60 -9.83
C CYS A 170 -13.14 -9.97 -8.64
N ILE A 171 -13.23 -9.20 -7.55
CA ILE A 171 -12.30 -9.26 -6.42
C ILE A 171 -12.36 -10.58 -5.66
N ASN A 172 -13.52 -11.23 -5.54
CA ASN A 172 -13.62 -12.48 -4.77
C ASN A 172 -12.78 -13.62 -5.35
N CYS A 173 -12.61 -13.66 -6.67
CA CYS A 173 -11.83 -14.70 -7.35
C CYS A 173 -10.45 -14.20 -7.77
N HIS A 174 -10.31 -12.91 -8.09
CA HIS A 174 -9.06 -12.37 -8.61
C HIS A 174 -8.15 -11.70 -7.57
N MET A 175 -8.71 -11.37 -6.42
CA MET A 175 -8.06 -10.67 -5.30
C MET A 175 -8.62 -11.21 -3.97
N PRO A 176 -8.59 -12.53 -3.71
CA PRO A 176 -9.23 -13.11 -2.54
C PRO A 176 -8.62 -12.56 -1.25
N LYS A 177 -9.43 -12.56 -0.18
CA LYS A 177 -8.93 -12.23 1.16
C LYS A 177 -8.25 -13.45 1.78
N GLU A 178 -7.07 -13.24 2.34
CA GLU A 178 -6.35 -14.22 3.15
C GLU A 178 -6.42 -13.84 4.63
N LYS A 179 -6.74 -14.83 5.46
CA LYS A 179 -6.82 -14.66 6.92
C LYS A 179 -5.41 -14.78 7.51
N MET A 180 -4.93 -13.74 8.18
CA MET A 180 -3.62 -13.77 8.87
C MET A 180 -3.77 -14.16 10.34
N GLN A 181 -4.81 -13.66 11.00
CA GLN A 181 -5.16 -14.00 12.39
C GLN A 181 -6.66 -13.76 12.59
N ASP A 182 -7.19 -14.12 13.76
CA ASP A 182 -8.58 -13.85 14.08
C ASP A 182 -8.87 -12.34 14.01
N GLY A 183 -9.87 -11.97 13.22
CA GLY A 183 -10.24 -10.56 13.00
C GLY A 183 -9.35 -9.78 12.03
N LEU A 184 -8.26 -10.36 11.50
CA LEU A 184 -7.36 -9.67 10.56
C LEU A 184 -7.25 -10.42 9.23
N ASN A 185 -7.78 -9.81 8.19
CA ASN A 185 -7.74 -10.31 6.82
C ASN A 185 -7.15 -9.24 5.90
N PHE A 186 -6.40 -9.68 4.90
CA PHE A 186 -5.87 -8.80 3.86
C PHE A 186 -6.32 -9.28 2.49
N THR A 187 -6.52 -8.34 1.57
CA THR A 187 -6.86 -8.62 0.18
C THR A 187 -5.59 -8.88 -0.62
N ASP A 188 -5.53 -9.97 -1.38
CA ASP A 188 -4.42 -10.23 -2.30
C ASP A 188 -4.39 -9.18 -3.42
N HIS A 189 -3.27 -8.50 -3.59
CA HIS A 189 -3.04 -7.52 -4.65
C HIS A 189 -2.24 -8.09 -5.82
N TRP A 190 -1.86 -9.37 -5.78
CA TRP A 190 -1.30 -10.06 -6.94
C TRP A 190 -2.46 -10.58 -7.80
N ILE A 191 -3.04 -9.67 -8.58
CA ILE A 191 -4.26 -9.87 -9.34
C ILE A 191 -4.07 -10.95 -10.40
N ARG A 192 -4.75 -12.09 -10.19
CA ARG A 192 -4.72 -13.27 -11.08
C ARG A 192 -5.95 -14.12 -10.84
N ALA A 193 -6.32 -15.01 -11.76
CA ALA A 193 -7.41 -15.95 -11.47
C ALA A 193 -6.95 -16.97 -10.41
N HIS A 194 -7.59 -16.99 -9.24
CA HIS A 194 -7.44 -18.07 -8.28
C HIS A 194 -8.40 -19.20 -8.65
N LYS A 195 -7.96 -20.45 -8.48
CA LYS A 195 -8.78 -21.65 -8.71
C LYS A 195 -9.72 -21.92 -7.54
#